data_AF-A0A9N9SNI4-F1
#
_entry.id   AF-A0A9N9SNI4-F1
#
_cell.length_a   1.000
_cell.length_b   1.000
_cell.length_c   1.000
_cell.angle_alpha   90.00
_cell.angle_beta   90.00
_cell.angle_gamma   90.00
#
_symmetry.space_group_name_H-M   'P 1'
#
loop_
_entity.id
_entity.type
_entity.pdbx_description
1 polymer ?
#
loop_
_entity_poly.entity_id
_entity_poly.type
_entity_poly.pdbx_seq_one_letter_code
_entity_poly.pdbx_strand_id
1 'polypeptide(L)'
;MKIDNYWLNPRTPTSSRFNSLNEEFNVGNEETQENVKIPKPPPIFIAGVNDTKPLNLLLNSIAKENKTIIVLNDDQVKVQAKTIEIYIIIKALDEKKTEYHTYKKRR
;
A
#
# COMPACT_ATOMS: atom_id res chain seq x y z
N MET A 1 -21.10 -10.76 -28.37
CA MET A 1 -21.22 -10.35 -26.95
C MET A 1 -21.54 -8.86 -26.93
N LYS A 2 -22.64 -8.45 -26.29
CA LYS A 2 -23.07 -7.04 -26.23
C LYS A 2 -22.20 -6.27 -25.23
N ILE A 3 -21.60 -5.17 -25.68
CA ILE A 3 -20.77 -4.24 -24.88
C ILE A 3 -21.63 -3.43 -23.88
N ASP A 4 -22.96 -3.47 -24.05
CA ASP A 4 -23.92 -2.56 -23.43
C ASP A 4 -24.10 -2.75 -21.90
N ASN A 5 -23.49 -3.77 -21.31
CA ASN A 5 -23.62 -4.10 -19.89
C ASN A 5 -22.29 -3.99 -19.10
N TYR A 6 -21.33 -3.21 -19.62
CA TYR A 6 -20.07 -2.95 -18.92
C TYR A 6 -20.24 -1.80 -17.92
N TRP A 7 -20.19 -2.11 -16.62
CA TRP A 7 -20.39 -1.15 -15.51
C TRP A 7 -19.39 0.03 -15.49
N LEU A 8 -18.28 -0.09 -16.21
CA LEU A 8 -17.25 0.96 -16.37
C LEU A 8 -17.46 1.81 -17.63
N ASN A 9 -18.53 1.60 -18.39
CA ASN A 9 -18.91 2.44 -19.53
C ASN A 9 -20.27 3.14 -19.33
N PRO A 10 -20.48 3.91 -18.23
CA PRO A 10 -21.57 4.88 -18.21
C PRO A 10 -21.22 5.96 -19.25
N ARG A 11 -21.98 6.02 -20.35
CA ARG A 11 -21.79 7.05 -21.38
C ARG A 11 -22.09 8.42 -20.75
N THR A 12 -21.05 9.10 -20.29
CA THR A 12 -21.17 10.47 -19.80
C THR A 12 -21.30 11.40 -21.02
N PRO A 13 -22.35 12.24 -21.09
CA PRO A 13 -22.44 13.23 -22.15
C PRO A 13 -21.35 14.28 -21.94
N THR A 14 -20.29 14.21 -22.76
CA THR A 14 -19.24 15.22 -22.79
C THR A 14 -19.62 16.28 -23.82
N SER A 15 -19.71 17.53 -23.39
CA SER A 15 -19.90 18.67 -24.29
C SER A 15 -18.77 19.66 -24.03
N SER A 16 -17.93 19.87 -25.05
CA SER A 16 -16.92 20.92 -24.99
C SER A 16 -17.61 22.28 -25.07
N ARG A 17 -17.46 23.10 -24.03
CA ARG A 17 -17.98 24.48 -24.03
C ARG A 17 -17.09 25.44 -24.83
N PHE A 18 -15.92 24.99 -25.26
CA PHE A 18 -14.94 25.80 -25.99
C PHE A 18 -14.88 25.37 -27.45
N ASN A 19 -14.90 26.35 -28.35
CA ASN A 19 -14.54 26.18 -29.75
C ASN A 19 -13.02 26.02 -29.83
N SER A 20 -12.50 25.12 -30.65
CA SER A 20 -11.05 24.94 -30.82
C SER A 20 -10.40 26.26 -31.24
N LEU A 21 -9.68 26.88 -30.32
CA LEU A 21 -8.94 28.12 -30.54
C LEU A 21 -7.54 27.73 -31.02
N ASN A 22 -7.15 28.32 -32.16
CA ASN A 22 -5.86 28.10 -32.81
C ASN A 22 -4.68 28.38 -31.87
N GLU A 23 -3.62 27.59 -32.01
CA GLU A 23 -2.43 27.57 -31.16
C GLU A 23 -1.73 28.94 -31.10
N GLU A 24 -1.72 29.55 -29.92
CA GLU A 24 -0.67 30.48 -29.51
C GLU A 24 -0.04 29.94 -28.22
N PHE A 25 1.17 29.39 -28.37
CA PHE A 25 1.96 28.83 -27.28
C PHE A 25 2.33 29.92 -26.27
N ASN A 26 1.83 29.79 -25.04
CA ASN A 26 2.41 30.48 -23.89
C ASN A 26 2.52 29.48 -22.73
N VAL A 27 3.70 28.86 -22.61
CA VAL A 27 3.99 27.83 -21.61
C VAL A 27 4.34 28.53 -20.30
N GLY A 28 3.32 28.70 -19.45
CA GLY A 28 3.49 28.92 -18.01
C GLY A 28 2.99 27.67 -17.28
N ASN A 29 3.84 26.64 -17.18
CA ASN A 29 3.52 25.41 -16.45
C ASN A 29 3.70 25.62 -14.94
N GLU A 30 2.61 25.92 -14.24
CA GLU A 30 2.49 25.60 -12.81
C GLU A 30 1.90 24.18 -12.69
N GLU A 31 2.80 23.19 -12.58
CA GLU A 31 2.42 21.80 -12.38
C GLU A 31 1.77 21.62 -10.99
N THR A 32 0.44 21.53 -10.99
CA THR A 32 -0.32 21.07 -9.82
C THR A 32 0.00 19.59 -9.60
N GLN A 33 0.87 19.28 -8.65
CA GLN A 33 1.18 17.91 -8.26
C GLN A 33 -0.07 17.22 -7.70
N GLU A 34 -0.69 16.35 -8.50
CA GLU A 34 -1.73 15.45 -8.01
C GLU A 34 -1.13 14.53 -6.93
N ASN A 35 -1.55 14.72 -5.68
CA ASN A 35 -1.12 13.89 -4.56
C ASN A 35 -1.76 12.49 -4.67
N VAL A 36 -1.11 11.61 -5.44
CA VAL A 36 -1.50 10.19 -5.54
C VAL A 36 -1.21 9.51 -4.20
N LYS A 37 -2.25 9.35 -3.37
CA LYS A 37 -2.15 8.63 -2.10
C LYS A 37 -1.95 7.13 -2.36
N ILE A 38 -0.70 6.67 -2.31
CA ILE A 38 -0.38 5.25 -2.39
C ILE A 38 -0.98 4.56 -1.14
N PRO A 39 -1.84 3.54 -1.30
CA PRO A 39 -2.41 2.83 -0.16
C PRO A 39 -1.30 2.11 0.61
N LYS A 40 -1.35 2.21 1.94
CA LYS A 40 -0.40 1.52 2.82
C LYS A 40 -0.54 0.00 2.67
N PRO A 41 0.56 -0.75 2.76
CA PRO A 41 0.51 -2.20 2.69
C PRO A 41 -0.28 -2.78 3.89
N PRO A 42 -0.81 -4.02 3.76
CA PRO A 42 -1.60 -4.65 4.80
C PRO A 42 -0.77 -4.86 6.07
N PRO A 43 -1.37 -4.84 7.27
CA PRO A 43 -0.65 -5.18 8.49
C PRO A 43 -0.23 -6.67 8.51
N ILE A 44 0.86 -6.96 9.21
CA ILE A 44 1.30 -8.31 9.57
C ILE A 44 1.03 -8.50 11.06
N PHE A 45 0.39 -9.60 11.43
CA PHE A 45 0.18 -10.03 12.80
C PHE A 45 1.08 -11.23 13.06
N ILE A 46 1.97 -11.13 14.03
CA ILE A 46 2.91 -12.20 14.39
C ILE A 46 2.42 -12.79 15.71
N ALA A 47 2.27 -14.11 15.79
CA ALA A 47 1.75 -14.80 16.96
C ALA A 47 2.87 -15.46 17.78
N GLY A 48 2.61 -15.70 19.08
CA GLY A 48 3.52 -16.44 19.96
C GLY A 48 4.78 -15.65 20.36
N VAL A 49 4.70 -14.33 20.40
CA VAL A 49 5.82 -13.44 20.72
C VAL A 49 5.87 -13.16 22.22
N ASN A 50 6.47 -14.08 22.98
CA ASN A 50 6.70 -13.90 24.42
C ASN A 50 7.81 -12.88 24.72
N ASP A 51 8.81 -12.75 23.84
CA ASP A 51 9.86 -11.74 23.90
C ASP A 51 9.93 -10.94 22.60
N THR A 52 9.69 -9.63 22.70
CA THR A 52 9.68 -8.71 21.56
C THR A 52 11.05 -8.19 21.19
N LYS A 53 12.09 -8.34 22.03
CA LYS A 53 13.45 -7.86 21.76
C LYS A 53 14.08 -8.46 20.49
N PRO A 54 14.11 -9.79 20.29
CA PRO A 54 14.72 -10.38 19.09
C PRO A 54 13.98 -9.99 17.82
N LEU A 55 12.65 -9.92 17.89
CA LEU A 55 11.81 -9.48 16.78
C LEU A 55 12.08 -8.01 16.43
N ASN A 56 12.18 -7.14 17.43
CA ASN A 56 12.53 -5.74 17.22
C ASN A 56 13.91 -5.58 16.55
N LEU A 57 14.91 -6.37 16.97
CA LEU A 57 16.24 -6.34 16.38
C LEU A 57 16.22 -6.78 14.91
N LEU A 58 15.53 -7.90 14.60
CA LEU A 58 15.35 -8.38 13.23
C LEU A 58 14.67 -7.32 12.36
N LEU A 59 13.54 -6.80 12.83
CA LEU A 59 12.80 -5.81 12.09
C LEU A 59 13.64 -4.52 11.92
N ASN A 60 14.45 -4.13 12.91
CA ASN A 60 15.26 -2.90 12.86
C ASN A 60 16.40 -3.01 11.85
N SER A 61 16.90 -4.23 11.63
CA SER A 61 17.87 -4.52 10.58
C SER A 61 17.28 -4.38 9.17
N ILE A 62 15.98 -4.60 9.00
CA ILE A 62 15.30 -4.60 7.70
C ILE A 62 14.69 -3.23 7.39
N ALA A 63 13.95 -2.69 8.37
CA ALA A 63 13.08 -1.54 8.23
C ALA A 63 13.21 -0.69 9.48
N LYS A 64 14.09 0.31 9.44
CA LYS A 64 14.43 1.11 10.63
C LYS A 64 13.31 2.11 10.99
N GLU A 65 12.97 3.01 10.07
CA GLU A 65 12.03 4.14 10.31
C GLU A 65 10.68 3.99 9.56
N ASN A 66 10.59 2.95 8.73
CA ASN A 66 9.50 2.73 7.80
C ASN A 66 8.46 1.74 8.31
N LYS A 67 8.48 1.44 9.61
CA LYS A 67 7.53 0.54 10.26
C LYS A 67 6.99 1.12 11.56
N THR A 68 5.86 0.59 11.96
CA THR A 68 5.27 0.79 13.29
C THR A 68 5.02 -0.58 13.89
N ILE A 69 5.46 -0.79 15.13
CA ILE A 69 5.29 -2.03 15.87
C ILE A 69 4.35 -1.74 17.03
N ILE A 70 3.29 -2.53 17.14
CA ILE A 70 2.29 -2.44 18.20
C ILE A 70 2.21 -3.81 18.84
N VAL A 71 2.53 -3.89 20.12
CA VAL A 71 2.32 -5.12 20.92
C VAL A 71 0.83 -5.20 21.23
N LEU A 72 0.22 -6.32 20.90
CA LEU A 72 -1.18 -6.63 21.17
C LEU A 72 -1.28 -7.57 22.38
N ASN A 73 -2.52 -7.81 22.82
CA ASN A 73 -2.81 -8.86 23.80
C ASN A 73 -2.61 -10.24 23.17
N ASP A 74 -2.55 -11.29 24.00
CA ASP A 74 -2.39 -12.69 23.60
C ASP A 74 -1.06 -13.02 22.88
N ASP A 75 0.04 -12.42 23.35
CA ASP A 75 1.39 -12.64 22.82
C ASP A 75 1.49 -12.38 21.31
N GLN A 76 0.74 -11.39 20.83
CA GLN A 76 0.74 -10.99 19.42
C GLN A 76 1.44 -9.64 19.20
N VAL A 77 2.10 -9.51 18.05
CA VAL A 77 2.71 -8.26 17.61
C VAL A 77 2.18 -7.88 16.23
N LYS A 78 1.61 -6.69 16.13
CA LYS A 78 1.20 -6.08 14.87
C LYS A 78 2.34 -5.23 14.31
N VAL A 79 2.74 -5.53 13.08
CA VAL A 79 3.73 -4.78 12.32
C VAL A 79 3.03 -4.11 11.14
N GLN A 80 3.19 -2.79 11.03
CA GLN A 80 2.67 -2.02 9.91
C GLN A 80 3.81 -1.32 9.19
N ALA A 81 4.11 -1.75 7.96
CA ALA A 81 5.09 -1.10 7.10
C ALA A 81 4.47 0.10 6.37
N LYS A 82 5.27 1.11 6.05
CA LYS A 82 4.88 2.25 5.20
C LYS A 82 5.08 1.95 3.71
N THR A 83 6.03 1.08 3.39
CA THR A 83 6.59 0.90 2.05
C THR A 83 6.68 -0.59 1.68
N ILE A 84 7.43 -0.93 0.62
CA ILE A 84 7.57 -2.30 0.07
C ILE A 84 8.32 -3.28 0.98
N GLU A 85 8.89 -2.79 2.08
CA GLU A 85 9.64 -3.58 3.08
C GLU A 85 8.80 -4.71 3.69
N ILE A 86 7.47 -4.64 3.59
CA ILE A 86 6.57 -5.70 4.03
C ILE A 86 6.94 -7.07 3.45
N TYR A 87 7.34 -7.13 2.18
CA TYR A 87 7.68 -8.40 1.53
C TYR A 87 9.02 -8.95 2.04
N ILE A 88 9.95 -8.07 2.41
CA ILE A 88 11.24 -8.45 2.99
C ILE A 88 11.02 -8.98 4.41
N ILE A 89 10.14 -8.33 5.18
CA ILE A 89 9.76 -8.78 6.52
C ILE A 89 9.09 -10.16 6.43
N ILE A 90 8.13 -10.35 5.53
CA ILE A 90 7.46 -11.65 5.30
C ILE A 90 8.50 -12.73 4.99
N LYS A 91 9.44 -12.47 4.08
CA LYS A 91 10.51 -13.41 3.75
C LYS A 91 11.37 -13.76 4.96
N ALA A 92 11.76 -12.76 5.77
CA ALA A 92 12.54 -12.99 6.97
C ALA A 92 11.78 -13.81 8.03
N LEU A 93 10.47 -13.62 8.16
CA LEU A 93 9.61 -14.41 9.05
C LEU A 93 9.47 -15.86 8.55
N ASP A 94 9.33 -16.06 7.24
CA ASP A 94 9.30 -17.39 6.62
C ASP A 94 10.62 -18.15 6.87
N GLU A 95 11.77 -17.49 6.69
CA GLU A 95 13.10 -18.06 6.96
C GLU A 95 13.27 -18.49 8.43
N LYS A 96 12.66 -17.74 9.35
CA LYS A 96 12.67 -18.05 10.79
C LYS A 96 11.54 -19.00 11.22
N LYS A 97 10.72 -19.49 10.28
CA LYS A 97 9.56 -20.35 10.54
C LYS A 97 8.64 -19.79 11.62
N THR A 98 8.47 -18.47 11.63
CA THR A 98 7.61 -17.78 12.61
C THR A 98 6.17 -17.76 12.10
N GLU A 99 5.21 -18.03 12.97
CA GLU A 99 3.80 -17.94 12.63
C GLU A 99 3.34 -16.48 12.49
N TYR A 100 2.74 -16.16 11.35
CA TYR A 100 2.18 -14.84 11.11
C TYR A 100 0.93 -14.91 10.24
N HIS A 101 0.09 -13.89 10.36
CA HIS A 101 -1.09 -13.66 9.56
C HIS A 101 -1.01 -12.30 8.88
N THR A 102 -1.29 -12.23 7.59
CA THR A 102 -1.46 -10.98 6.86
C THR A 102 -2.57 -11.15 5.84
N TYR A 103 -3.32 -10.09 5.58
CA TYR A 103 -4.40 -10.14 4.61
C TYR A 103 -3.83 -10.41 3.21
N LYS A 104 -4.25 -11.53 2.60
CA LYS A 104 -4.01 -11.86 1.21
C LYS A 104 -5.35 -11.97 0.51
N LYS A 105 -5.52 -11.24 -0.61
CA LYS A 105 -6.72 -11.37 -1.44
C LYS A 105 -6.80 -12.82 -1.93
N ARG A 106 -7.93 -13.49 -1.69
CA ARG A 106 -8.20 -14.80 -2.33
C ARG A 106 -8.17 -14.61 -3.84
N ARG A 107 -7.36 -15.42 -4.52
CA ARG A 107 -7.38 -15.53 -5.98
C ARG A 107 -8.66 -16.21 -6.44
#